data_AF-A0AB74TYC6-F1
#
_entry.id   AF-A0AB74TYC6-F1
#
_cell.length_a   1.000
_cell.length_b   1.000
_cell.length_c   1.000
_cell.angle_alpha   90.00
_cell.angle_beta   90.00
_cell.angle_gamma   90.00
#
_symmetry.space_group_name_H-M   'P 1'
#
loop_
_entity.id
_entity.type
_entity.pdbx_description
1 polymer ?
#
loop_
_entity_poly.entity_id
_entity_poly.type
_entity_poly.pdbx_seq_one_letter_code
_entity_poly.pdbx_strand_id
1 'polypeptide(L)'
;MSKKFKQQDGFVLIESLSALSIITLALVLILPLVITLYQTREQKKVDVESYRVLYDYTSEWNGDVRQHEAVRMNETFYIYSDERSHRVENSQAVIEKVELISYELEE
;
A
#
# COMPACT_ATOMS: atom_id res chain seq x y z
N MET A 1 1.38 23.60 -65.74
CA MET A 1 1.46 24.04 -64.32
C MET A 1 1.13 22.85 -63.43
N SER A 2 2.16 22.14 -62.96
CA SER A 2 2.03 21.01 -62.03
C SER A 2 1.74 21.56 -60.63
N LYS A 3 0.58 21.20 -60.07
CA LYS A 3 0.11 21.66 -58.76
C LYS A 3 0.94 21.01 -57.65
N LYS A 4 1.79 21.79 -56.99
CA LYS A 4 2.38 21.49 -55.67
C LYS A 4 1.28 21.59 -54.60
N PHE A 5 0.56 20.51 -54.36
CA PHE A 5 -0.36 20.41 -53.23
C PHE A 5 -0.13 19.07 -52.54
N LYS A 6 -0.07 19.09 -51.18
CA LYS A 6 -0.20 17.96 -50.25
C LYS A 6 1.05 17.21 -49.72
N GLN A 7 2.25 17.79 -49.73
CA GLN A 7 3.40 17.16 -49.03
C GLN A 7 3.55 17.55 -47.55
N GLN A 8 2.89 18.61 -47.08
CA GLN A 8 3.01 19.07 -45.68
C GLN A 8 2.03 18.38 -44.72
N ASP A 9 0.79 18.10 -45.15
CA ASP A 9 -0.22 17.46 -44.28
C ASP A 9 0.11 16.01 -43.90
N GLY A 10 0.80 15.28 -44.78
CA GLY A 10 1.24 13.90 -44.50
C GLY A 10 2.31 13.83 -43.41
N PHE A 11 3.10 14.90 -43.24
CA PHE A 11 4.15 14.97 -42.23
C PHE A 11 3.57 15.17 -40.82
N VAL A 12 2.56 16.04 -40.71
CA VAL A 12 1.84 16.31 -39.45
C VAL A 12 1.13 15.07 -38.92
N LEU A 13 0.56 14.25 -39.81
CA LEU A 13 -0.12 13.01 -39.41
C LEU A 13 0.85 11.97 -38.83
N ILE A 14 2.01 11.79 -39.47
CA ILE A 14 3.05 10.85 -39.01
C ILE A 14 3.67 11.33 -37.70
N GLU A 15 3.91 12.63 -37.57
CA GLU A 15 4.43 13.24 -36.34
C GLU A 15 3.45 13.08 -35.17
N SER A 16 2.16 13.28 -35.42
CA SER A 16 1.12 13.05 -34.42
C SER A 16 1.03 11.57 -34.03
N LEU A 17 1.15 10.66 -34.99
CA LEU A 17 1.11 9.22 -34.75
C LEU A 17 2.34 8.73 -33.96
N SER A 18 3.52 9.25 -34.26
CA SER A 18 4.74 8.90 -33.52
C SER A 18 4.72 9.46 -32.10
N ALA A 19 4.26 10.70 -31.91
CA ALA A 19 4.06 11.30 -30.59
C ALA A 19 3.06 10.49 -29.76
N LEU A 20 1.92 10.12 -30.35
CA LEU A 20 0.92 9.27 -29.69
C LEU A 20 1.51 7.91 -29.32
N SER A 21 2.28 7.28 -30.22
CA SER A 21 2.94 6.00 -29.95
C SER A 21 3.94 6.07 -28.80
N ILE A 22 4.67 7.18 -28.64
CA ILE A 22 5.60 7.35 -27.52
C ILE A 22 4.83 7.52 -26.21
N ILE A 23 3.77 8.33 -26.23
CA ILE A 23 2.93 8.57 -25.05
C ILE A 23 2.25 7.28 -24.59
N THR A 24 1.70 6.48 -25.52
CA THR A 24 1.05 5.21 -25.16
C THR A 24 2.06 4.22 -24.58
N LEU A 25 3.27 4.14 -25.14
CA LEU A 25 4.33 3.27 -24.61
C LEU A 25 4.78 3.71 -23.22
N ALA A 26 4.93 5.02 -23.01
CA ALA A 26 5.23 5.57 -21.69
C ALA A 26 4.12 5.26 -20.67
N LEU A 27 2.85 5.41 -21.05
CA LEU A 27 1.71 5.08 -20.19
C LEU A 27 1.67 3.59 -19.84
N VAL A 28 1.89 2.71 -20.80
CA VAL A 28 1.93 1.26 -20.57
C VAL A 28 3.02 0.88 -19.55
N LEU A 29 4.14 1.62 -19.51
CA LEU A 29 5.21 1.39 -18.55
C LEU A 29 4.95 2.05 -17.18
N ILE A 30 4.37 3.24 -17.15
CA ILE A 30 4.16 4.02 -15.91
C ILE A 30 2.94 3.51 -15.13
N LEU A 31 1.87 3.11 -15.82
CA LEU A 31 0.62 2.71 -15.20
C LEU A 31 0.76 1.54 -14.21
N PRO A 32 1.48 0.43 -14.52
CA PRO A 32 1.70 -0.62 -13.53
C PRO A 32 2.49 -0.13 -12.32
N LEU A 33 3.48 0.75 -12.51
CA LEU A 33 4.23 1.35 -11.39
C LEU A 33 3.32 2.14 -10.46
N VAL A 34 2.41 2.95 -11.01
CA VAL A 34 1.44 3.73 -10.22
C VAL A 34 0.53 2.82 -9.43
N ILE A 35 0.03 1.73 -10.03
CA ILE A 35 -0.81 0.75 -9.34
C ILE A 35 -0.03 0.11 -8.18
N THR A 36 1.20 -0.33 -8.42
CA THR A 36 2.04 -0.93 -7.36
C THR A 36 2.29 0.06 -6.24
N LEU A 37 2.64 1.31 -6.55
CA LEU A 37 2.88 2.34 -5.53
C LEU A 37 1.62 2.63 -4.70
N TYR A 38 0.45 2.67 -5.33
CA TYR A 38 -0.81 2.86 -4.63
C TYR A 38 -1.09 1.70 -3.68
N GLN A 39 -0.94 0.46 -4.15
CA GLN A 39 -1.14 -0.74 -3.32
C GLN A 39 -0.13 -0.80 -2.16
N THR A 40 1.14 -0.53 -2.41
CA THR A 40 2.17 -0.47 -1.37
C THR A 40 1.88 0.62 -0.34
N ARG A 41 1.40 1.79 -0.77
CA ARG A 41 1.03 2.87 0.14
C ARG A 41 -0.13 2.47 1.07
N GLU A 42 -1.18 1.87 0.52
CA GLU A 42 -2.31 1.41 1.34
C GLU A 42 -1.87 0.31 2.31
N GLN A 43 -1.03 -0.62 1.88
CA GLN A 43 -0.47 -1.64 2.77
C GLN A 43 0.35 -0.99 3.90
N LYS A 44 1.26 -0.07 3.59
CA LYS A 44 2.07 0.64 4.60
C LYS A 44 1.26 1.50 5.55
N LYS A 45 0.09 1.96 5.14
CA LYS A 45 -0.84 2.65 6.04
C LYS A 45 -1.42 1.67 7.07
N VAL A 46 -1.82 0.48 6.63
CA VAL A 46 -2.31 -0.59 7.52
C VAL A 46 -1.21 -1.10 8.44
N ASP A 47 0.02 -1.30 7.95
CA ASP A 47 1.18 -1.66 8.77
C ASP A 47 1.30 -0.69 9.96
N VAL A 48 1.34 0.62 9.68
CA VAL A 48 1.54 1.68 10.69
C VAL A 48 0.39 1.75 11.69
N GLU A 49 -0.87 1.62 11.24
CA GLU A 49 -2.00 1.59 12.17
C GLU A 49 -2.00 0.31 13.03
N SER A 50 -1.56 -0.84 12.48
CA SER A 50 -1.40 -2.08 13.26
C SER A 50 -0.37 -1.91 14.38
N TYR A 51 0.76 -1.26 14.10
CA TYR A 51 1.75 -0.91 15.13
C TYR A 51 1.19 0.03 16.19
N ARG A 52 0.38 1.02 15.79
CA ARG A 52 -0.25 1.95 16.74
C ARG A 52 -1.25 1.22 17.64
N VAL A 53 -2.11 0.37 17.07
CA VAL A 53 -3.07 -0.43 17.84
C VAL A 53 -2.35 -1.34 18.83
N LEU A 54 -1.26 -1.99 18.40
CA LEU A 54 -0.44 -2.82 19.27
C LEU A 54 0.21 -2.00 20.40
N TYR A 55 0.75 -0.82 20.08
CA TYR A 55 1.33 0.08 21.08
C TYR A 55 0.28 0.56 22.09
N ASP A 56 -0.85 1.05 21.63
CA ASP A 56 -1.95 1.53 22.48
C ASP A 56 -2.39 0.39 23.43
N TYR A 57 -2.62 -0.81 22.90
CA TYR A 57 -3.01 -1.98 23.68
C TYR A 57 -1.95 -2.37 24.71
N THR A 58 -0.68 -2.49 24.32
CA THR A 58 0.39 -2.85 25.25
C THR A 58 0.66 -1.79 26.31
N SER A 59 0.44 -0.52 26.01
CA SER A 59 0.59 0.58 26.97
C SER A 59 -0.45 0.58 28.07
N GLU A 60 -1.65 0.07 27.79
CA GLU A 60 -2.77 -0.05 28.74
C GLU A 60 -2.90 -1.48 29.30
N TRP A 61 -2.02 -2.40 28.90
CA TRP A 61 -2.12 -3.80 29.26
C TRP A 61 -1.88 -4.01 30.76
N ASN A 62 -2.86 -4.64 31.41
CA ASN A 62 -2.87 -4.91 32.85
C ASN A 62 -2.54 -6.37 33.20
N GLY A 63 -2.04 -7.16 32.24
CA GLY A 63 -1.70 -8.57 32.44
C GLY A 63 -2.82 -9.57 32.12
N ASP A 64 -4.00 -9.11 31.67
CA ASP A 64 -5.11 -10.01 31.31
C ASP A 64 -4.89 -10.64 29.91
N VAL A 65 -4.92 -11.97 29.85
CA VAL A 65 -4.72 -12.76 28.62
C VAL A 65 -6.08 -12.92 27.94
N ARG A 66 -6.41 -12.01 27.03
CA ARG A 66 -7.69 -12.04 26.28
C ARG A 66 -7.52 -11.61 24.82
N GLN A 67 -8.45 -12.08 23.99
CA GLN A 67 -8.66 -11.53 22.65
C GLN A 67 -9.43 -10.21 22.77
N HIS A 68 -8.95 -9.16 22.10
CA HIS A 68 -9.61 -7.86 22.06
C HIS A 68 -9.89 -7.46 20.61
N GLU A 69 -11.04 -6.84 20.36
CA GLU A 69 -11.38 -6.27 19.07
C GLU A 69 -11.24 -4.76 19.14
N ALA A 70 -10.45 -4.18 18.24
CA ALA A 70 -10.30 -2.73 18.10
C ALA A 70 -10.74 -2.32 16.69
N VAL A 71 -11.66 -1.35 16.60
CA VAL A 71 -12.09 -0.79 15.32
C VAL A 71 -11.47 0.59 15.14
N ARG A 72 -10.65 0.75 14.09
CA ARG A 72 -10.04 2.03 13.72
C ARG A 72 -10.08 2.22 12.21
N MET A 73 -10.38 3.44 11.75
CA MET A 73 -10.40 3.80 10.32
C MET A 73 -11.28 2.89 9.42
N ASN A 74 -12.42 2.41 9.93
CA ASN A 74 -13.28 1.41 9.27
C ASN A 74 -12.63 0.02 9.06
N GLU A 75 -11.50 -0.24 9.71
CA GLU A 75 -10.84 -1.55 9.74
C GLU A 75 -10.99 -2.16 11.15
N THR A 76 -11.14 -3.48 11.18
CA THR A 76 -11.22 -4.25 12.42
C THR A 76 -9.88 -4.94 12.67
N PHE A 77 -9.32 -4.73 13.85
CA PHE A 77 -8.09 -5.33 14.32
C PHE A 77 -8.40 -6.32 15.46
N TYR A 78 -7.90 -7.53 15.35
CA TYR A 78 -7.95 -8.55 16.38
C TYR A 78 -6.62 -8.60 17.11
N ILE A 79 -6.66 -8.40 18.41
CA ILE A 79 -5.50 -8.41 19.28
C ILE A 79 -5.49 -9.72 20.05
N TYR A 80 -4.39 -10.46 19.95
CA TYR A 80 -4.14 -11.70 20.65
C TYR A 80 -3.00 -11.48 21.62
N SER A 81 -3.28 -11.58 22.92
CA SER A 81 -2.27 -11.52 23.97
C SER A 81 -2.00 -12.91 24.50
N ASP A 82 -0.74 -13.26 24.67
CA ASP A 82 -0.24 -14.39 25.47
C ASP A 82 0.68 -13.84 26.59
N GLU A 83 1.18 -14.68 27.49
CA GLU A 83 2.06 -14.28 28.60
C GLU A 83 3.37 -13.62 28.14
N ARG A 84 3.80 -13.87 26.90
CA ARG A 84 5.12 -13.42 26.39
C ARG A 84 5.07 -12.58 25.12
N SER A 85 3.93 -12.60 24.42
CA SER A 85 3.79 -11.87 23.17
C SER A 85 2.40 -11.30 22.96
N HIS A 86 2.38 -10.17 22.25
CA HIS A 86 1.16 -9.51 21.80
C HIS A 86 1.16 -9.48 20.29
N ARG A 87 0.04 -9.87 19.69
CA ARG A 87 -0.14 -9.92 18.24
C ARG A 87 -1.36 -9.14 17.82
N VAL A 88 -1.25 -8.39 16.72
CA VAL A 88 -2.39 -7.78 16.04
C VAL A 88 -2.57 -8.43 14.67
N GLU A 89 -3.82 -8.68 14.28
CA GLU A 89 -4.23 -9.12 12.95
C GLU A 89 -5.32 -8.19 12.41
N ASN A 90 -5.23 -7.78 11.16
CA ASN A 90 -6.29 -7.01 10.47
C ASN A 90 -7.27 -7.97 9.77
N SER A 91 -8.57 -7.68 9.82
CA SER A 91 -9.63 -8.53 9.25
C SER A 91 -9.73 -8.53 7.71
N GLN A 92 -9.17 -7.50 7.05
CA GLN A 92 -9.31 -7.29 5.60
C GLN A 92 -7.99 -7.26 4.84
N ALA A 93 -6.89 -6.85 5.50
CA ALA A 93 -5.57 -6.89 4.88
C ALA A 93 -4.94 -8.28 5.05
N VAL A 94 -4.23 -8.75 4.01
CA VAL A 94 -3.40 -9.96 4.02
C VAL A 94 -2.69 -10.06 5.38
N ILE A 95 -3.10 -11.05 6.18
CA ILE A 95 -2.77 -11.26 7.61
C ILE A 95 -1.40 -10.70 7.95
N GLU A 96 -1.36 -9.44 8.40
CA GLU A 96 -0.11 -8.83 8.81
C GLU A 96 0.10 -9.14 10.29
N LYS A 97 0.87 -10.19 10.55
CA LYS A 97 1.24 -10.60 11.91
C LYS A 97 2.32 -9.65 12.41
N VAL A 98 1.94 -8.70 13.26
CA VAL A 98 2.89 -7.93 14.07
C VAL A 98 2.96 -8.55 15.46
N GLU A 99 4.14 -8.99 15.90
CA GLU A 99 4.34 -9.65 17.19
C GLU A 99 5.38 -8.89 18.02
N LEU A 100 5.01 -8.50 19.25
CA LEU A 100 5.93 -7.92 20.21
C LEU A 100 6.48 -9.04 21.09
N ILE A 101 7.77 -9.36 20.93
CA ILE A 101 8.46 -10.37 21.75
C ILE A 101 9.10 -9.65 22.92
N SER A 102 8.66 -9.95 24.14
CA SER A 102 9.31 -9.46 25.36
C SER A 102 10.73 -10.06 25.47
N TYR A 103 11.73 -9.22 25.69
CA TYR A 103 13.10 -9.63 26.02
C TYR A 103 13.40 -9.17 27.44
N GLU A 104 13.88 -10.10 28.28
CA GLU A 104 14.46 -9.76 29.59
C GLU A 104 15.72 -8.93 29.33
N LEU A 105 15.75 -7.70 29.83
CA LEU A 105 16.98 -6.95 29.96
C LEU A 105 17.79 -7.64 31.08
N GLU A 106 18.88 -8.32 30.72
CA GLU A 106 19.88 -8.77 31.70
C GLU A 106 20.39 -7.52 32.46
N GLU A 107 20.13 -7.49 33.77
CA GLU A 107 20.67 -6.50 34.73
C GLU A 107 22.20 -6.62 34.90
#